data_AF-A0A1V4L110-F1
#
_entry.id   AF-A0A1V4L110-F1
#
_cell.length_a   1.000
_cell.length_b   1.000
_cell.length_c   1.000
_cell.angle_alpha   90.00
_cell.angle_beta   90.00
_cell.angle_gamma   90.00
#
_symmetry.space_group_name_H-M   'P 1'
#
loop_
_entity.id
_entity.type
_entity.pdbx_description
1 polymer ?
#
loop_
_entity_poly.entity_id
_entity_poly.type
_entity_poly.pdbx_seq_one_letter_code
_entity_poly.pdbx_strand_id
1 'polypeptide(L)'
;MLKVAHQPPYTQSQCSPRQSHELAKQEIRVRIDKDPELGFSISGGVGGRGNPFRPEDDGIFVTRVQPEGPASKLLQPGDKIIQANGYSFINIDHGQAVSLLKTFQNAVELIIVREVSS
;
A
#
# COMPACT_ATOMS: atom_id res chain seq x y z
N MET A 1 14.99 -65.24 23.18
CA MET A 1 15.16 -63.86 23.68
C MET A 1 15.21 -62.92 22.48
N LEU A 2 14.31 -61.91 22.44
CA LEU A 2 14.44 -60.54 21.87
C LEU A 2 15.06 -60.34 20.45
N LYS A 3 14.62 -59.47 19.53
CA LYS A 3 13.59 -58.41 19.50
C LYS A 3 13.50 -57.88 18.04
N VAL A 4 12.28 -57.82 17.49
CA VAL A 4 11.64 -56.76 16.66
C VAL A 4 12.39 -56.13 15.46
N ALA A 5 11.69 -56.14 14.31
CA ALA A 5 11.92 -55.39 13.08
C ALA A 5 11.88 -53.86 13.27
N HIS A 6 12.60 -53.07 12.47
CA HIS A 6 12.23 -51.66 12.19
C HIS A 6 12.51 -51.25 10.73
N GLN A 7 11.50 -50.60 10.15
CA GLN A 7 11.46 -49.92 8.86
C GLN A 7 12.51 -48.80 8.75
N PRO A 8 12.89 -48.38 7.53
CA PRO A 8 13.53 -47.07 7.33
C PRO A 8 12.45 -45.98 7.27
N PRO A 9 12.43 -44.96 8.14
CA PRO A 9 11.73 -43.73 7.84
C PRO A 9 12.76 -42.77 7.22
N TYR A 10 12.88 -42.77 5.89
CA TYR A 10 13.20 -41.50 5.26
C TYR A 10 11.92 -40.68 5.34
N THR A 11 11.93 -39.72 6.25
CA THR A 11 10.85 -38.76 6.45
C THR A 11 10.47 -38.13 5.12
N GLN A 12 9.34 -38.55 4.57
CA GLN A 12 8.56 -37.73 3.67
C GLN A 12 8.20 -36.48 4.45
N SER A 13 8.90 -35.38 4.18
CA SER A 13 8.46 -34.05 4.57
C SER A 13 7.21 -33.73 3.76
N GLN A 14 6.06 -34.25 4.20
CA GLN A 14 4.76 -33.83 3.71
C GLN A 14 4.55 -32.36 4.07
N CYS A 15 4.41 -31.57 3.00
CA CYS A 15 3.68 -30.33 2.87
C CYS A 15 3.25 -29.61 4.16
N SER A 16 3.77 -28.39 4.32
CA SER A 16 2.86 -27.27 4.53
C SER A 16 3.10 -26.32 3.36
N PRO A 17 2.18 -26.16 2.39
CA PRO A 17 2.16 -24.89 1.68
C PRO A 17 1.87 -23.89 2.79
N ARG A 18 2.88 -23.12 3.22
CA ARG A 18 2.57 -21.83 3.82
C ARG A 18 1.71 -21.18 2.75
N GLN A 19 0.42 -21.05 3.04
CA GLN A 19 -0.51 -20.40 2.15
C GLN A 19 0.00 -18.96 2.09
N SER A 20 0.89 -18.70 1.13
CA SER A 20 1.35 -17.35 0.82
C SER A 20 0.06 -16.66 0.43
N HIS A 21 -0.49 -15.91 1.38
CA HIS A 21 -1.66 -15.09 1.16
C HIS A 21 -1.25 -14.12 0.06
N GLU A 22 -1.63 -14.42 -1.17
CA GLU A 22 -1.42 -13.51 -2.28
C GLU A 22 -2.33 -12.32 -2.01
N LEU A 23 -1.72 -11.19 -1.65
CA LEU A 23 -2.44 -9.93 -1.49
C LEU A 23 -2.86 -9.48 -2.88
N ALA A 24 -4.16 -9.53 -3.15
CA ALA A 24 -4.69 -9.01 -4.39
C ALA A 24 -4.55 -7.48 -4.38
N LYS A 25 -4.14 -6.91 -5.52
CA LYS A 25 -4.04 -5.46 -5.70
C LYS A 25 -5.31 -4.97 -6.41
N GLN A 26 -6.00 -4.02 -5.81
CA GLN A 26 -7.19 -3.40 -6.38
C GLN A 26 -6.91 -1.92 -6.70
N GLU A 27 -7.25 -1.50 -7.92
CA GLU A 27 -7.27 -0.08 -8.30
C GLU A 27 -8.60 0.56 -7.89
N ILE A 28 -8.55 1.69 -7.18
CA ILE A 28 -9.72 2.39 -6.65
C ILE A 28 -9.61 3.86 -7.02
N ARG A 29 -10.72 4.43 -7.50
CA ARG A 29 -10.86 5.87 -7.73
C ARG A 29 -11.52 6.50 -6.51
N VAL A 30 -10.90 7.53 -5.94
CA VAL A 30 -11.43 8.27 -4.80
C VAL A 30 -11.44 9.76 -5.12
N ARG A 31 -12.48 10.45 -4.66
CA ARG A 31 -12.58 11.91 -4.75
C ARG A 31 -12.62 12.46 -3.34
N ILE A 32 -11.70 13.36 -3.02
CA ILE A 32 -11.58 13.99 -1.70
C ILE A 32 -11.82 15.48 -1.87
N ASP A 33 -12.88 16.00 -1.27
CA ASP A 33 -13.13 17.43 -1.17
C ASP A 33 -12.30 18.00 0.01
N LYS A 34 -11.38 18.93 -0.29
CA LYS A 34 -10.48 19.55 0.69
C LYS A 34 -11.26 20.42 1.68
N ASP A 35 -10.91 20.31 2.96
CA ASP A 35 -11.44 21.18 4.01
C ASP A 35 -10.49 21.30 5.21
N PRO A 36 -9.69 22.39 5.30
CA PRO A 36 -9.01 23.08 4.19
C PRO A 36 -7.88 22.23 3.57
N GLU A 37 -7.54 21.11 4.21
CA GLU A 37 -6.53 20.15 3.77
C GLU A 37 -7.17 18.84 3.29
N LEU A 38 -6.36 17.89 2.81
CA LEU A 38 -6.85 16.57 2.36
C LEU A 38 -7.09 15.59 3.52
N GLY A 39 -6.53 15.86 4.71
CA GLY A 39 -6.68 14.99 5.88
C GLY A 39 -5.90 13.67 5.80
N PHE A 40 -4.78 13.61 5.07
CA PHE A 40 -3.87 12.45 5.08
C PHE A 40 -2.40 12.87 4.89
N SER A 41 -1.48 11.97 5.23
CA SER A 41 -0.03 12.14 5.10
C SER A 41 0.53 11.15 4.08
N ILE A 42 1.62 11.54 3.41
CA ILE A 42 2.32 10.69 2.43
C ILE A 42 3.80 10.47 2.77
N SER A 43 4.35 9.35 2.31
CA SER A 43 5.80 9.08 2.25
C SER A 43 6.17 8.44 0.91
N GLY A 44 7.46 8.15 0.72
CA GLY A 44 8.00 7.58 -0.52
C GLY A 44 8.27 8.64 -1.58
N GLY A 45 8.21 8.25 -2.84
CA GLY A 45 8.65 9.06 -3.98
C GLY A 45 10.12 8.77 -4.31
N VAL A 46 10.47 8.93 -5.59
CA VAL A 46 11.83 8.69 -6.09
C VAL A 46 12.82 9.63 -5.41
N GLY A 47 13.93 9.09 -4.92
CA GLY A 47 14.93 9.84 -4.15
C GLY A 47 14.44 10.28 -2.75
N GLY A 48 13.25 9.84 -2.33
CA GLY A 48 12.69 10.06 -1.01
C GLY A 48 13.29 9.12 0.05
N ARG A 49 12.71 9.14 1.26
CA ARG A 49 13.13 8.29 2.39
C ARG A 49 12.50 6.89 2.39
N GLY A 50 11.87 6.48 1.29
CA GLY A 50 11.08 5.25 1.20
C GLY A 50 9.74 5.35 1.94
N ASN A 51 9.10 4.20 2.13
CA ASN A 51 7.80 4.06 2.80
C ASN A 51 7.78 2.82 3.72
N PRO A 52 6.93 2.80 4.76
CA PRO A 52 6.92 1.72 5.75
C PRO A 52 6.14 0.45 5.32
N PHE A 53 5.48 0.47 4.16
CA PHE A 53 4.58 -0.61 3.73
C PHE A 53 5.25 -1.56 2.73
N ARG A 54 5.99 -0.99 1.77
CA ARG A 54 6.70 -1.67 0.69
C ARG A 54 8.10 -1.06 0.54
N PRO A 55 9.10 -1.52 1.31
CA PRO A 55 10.44 -0.91 1.34
C PRO A 55 11.18 -0.91 -0.01
N GLU A 56 10.79 -1.82 -0.91
CA GLU A 56 11.33 -1.96 -2.27
C GLU A 56 10.58 -1.11 -3.33
N ASP A 57 9.51 -0.42 -2.94
CA ASP A 57 8.67 0.38 -3.84
C ASP A 57 8.88 1.87 -3.58
N ASP A 58 9.40 2.59 -4.57
CA ASP A 58 9.67 4.03 -4.48
C ASP A 58 8.43 4.90 -4.76
N GLY A 59 7.23 4.32 -4.81
CA GLY A 59 5.97 5.03 -5.01
C GLY A 59 5.57 5.96 -3.88
N ILE A 60 4.48 6.70 -4.08
CA ILE A 60 3.86 7.56 -3.07
C ILE A 60 2.81 6.76 -2.28
N PHE A 61 2.97 6.68 -0.97
CA PHE A 61 2.08 5.91 -0.09
C PHE A 61 1.42 6.78 0.96
N VAL A 62 0.15 6.52 1.24
CA VAL A 62 -0.58 7.10 2.37
C VAL A 62 -0.05 6.46 3.66
N THR A 63 0.48 7.28 4.57
CA THR A 63 1.04 6.82 5.85
C THR A 63 0.11 6.99 7.03
N ARG A 64 -0.76 8.01 6.96
CA ARG A 64 -1.72 8.33 8.00
C ARG A 64 -2.93 8.98 7.38
N VAL A 65 -4.11 8.68 7.91
CA VAL A 65 -5.35 9.36 7.60
C VAL A 65 -5.86 10.01 8.88
N GLN A 66 -6.29 11.26 8.80
CA GLN A 66 -6.85 12.01 9.91
C GLN A 66 -8.23 11.41 10.26
N PRO A 67 -8.47 11.02 11.53
CA PRO A 67 -9.80 10.60 11.98
C PRO A 67 -10.82 11.71 11.73
N GLU A 68 -12.00 11.34 11.24
CA GLU A 68 -13.08 12.27 10.84
C GLU A 68 -12.68 13.37 9.81
N GLY A 69 -11.49 13.28 9.23
CA GLY A 69 -11.06 14.19 8.15
C GLY A 69 -11.65 13.81 6.78
N PRO A 70 -11.42 14.64 5.75
CA PRO A 70 -11.99 14.42 4.42
C PRO A 70 -11.68 13.07 3.78
N ALA A 71 -10.49 12.52 4.07
CA ALA A 71 -10.06 11.22 3.55
C ALA A 71 -10.44 10.01 4.46
N SER A 72 -11.00 10.25 5.66
CA SER A 72 -11.17 9.24 6.72
C SER A 72 -11.90 7.96 6.30
N LYS A 73 -12.87 8.06 5.39
CA LYS A 73 -13.68 6.92 4.90
C LYS A 73 -13.30 6.47 3.49
N LEU A 74 -12.29 7.09 2.90
CA LEU A 74 -11.92 6.91 1.50
C LEU A 74 -10.55 6.25 1.36
N LEU A 75 -9.59 6.68 2.18
CA LEU A 75 -8.21 6.20 2.18
C LEU A 75 -7.88 5.43 3.45
N GLN A 76 -6.82 4.63 3.38
CA GLN A 76 -6.22 3.97 4.53
C GLN A 76 -4.69 3.97 4.43
N PRO A 77 -3.97 3.82 5.55
CA PRO A 77 -2.53 3.58 5.51
C PRO A 77 -2.18 2.37 4.63
N GLY A 78 -1.18 2.55 3.77
CA GLY A 78 -0.74 1.53 2.81
C GLY A 78 -1.30 1.71 1.40
N ASP A 79 -2.28 2.59 1.18
CA ASP A 79 -2.73 2.93 -0.17
C ASP A 79 -1.60 3.57 -0.97
N LYS A 80 -1.32 3.03 -2.16
CA LYS A 80 -0.36 3.60 -3.11
C LYS A 80 -1.07 4.57 -4.05
N ILE A 81 -0.66 5.82 -4.10
CA ILE A 81 -1.21 6.82 -5.03
C ILE A 81 -0.48 6.67 -6.37
N ILE A 82 -1.23 6.40 -7.43
CA ILE A 82 -0.70 6.26 -8.79
C ILE A 82 -1.09 7.42 -9.71
N GLN A 83 -2.14 8.17 -9.36
CA GLN A 83 -2.55 9.38 -10.08
C GLN A 83 -3.26 10.36 -9.13
N ALA A 84 -3.13 11.67 -9.38
CA ALA A 84 -3.95 12.72 -8.75
C ALA A 84 -4.34 13.79 -9.79
N ASN A 85 -5.65 14.06 -9.96
CA ASN A 85 -6.18 15.03 -10.93
C ASN A 85 -5.58 14.89 -12.35
N GLY A 86 -5.36 13.65 -12.80
CA GLY A 86 -4.76 13.35 -14.10
C GLY A 86 -3.23 13.39 -14.15
N TYR A 87 -2.56 13.86 -13.10
CA TYR A 87 -1.10 13.82 -13.00
C TYR A 87 -0.65 12.44 -12.53
N SER A 88 0.30 11.84 -13.24
CA SER A 88 0.91 10.56 -12.84
C SER A 88 1.73 10.74 -11.56
N PHE A 89 1.53 9.83 -10.61
CA PHE A 89 2.34 9.72 -9.39
C PHE A 89 3.29 8.51 -9.46
N ILE A 90 3.41 7.88 -10.62
CA ILE A 90 4.41 6.84 -10.89
C ILE A 90 5.77 7.50 -11.15
N ASN A 91 6.80 7.06 -10.43
CA ASN A 91 8.17 7.60 -10.49
C ASN A 91 8.29 9.10 -10.20
N ILE A 92 7.31 9.68 -9.50
CA ILE A 92 7.36 11.08 -9.07
C ILE A 92 8.29 11.22 -7.86
N ASP A 93 9.01 12.34 -7.76
CA ASP A 93 9.75 12.66 -6.54
C ASP A 93 8.81 13.09 -5.40
N HIS A 94 9.28 12.92 -4.17
CA HIS A 94 8.50 13.25 -2.98
C HIS A 94 8.05 14.72 -2.95
N GLY A 95 8.95 15.64 -3.28
CA GLY A 95 8.70 17.08 -3.23
C GLY A 95 7.68 17.52 -4.27
N GLN A 96 7.75 16.99 -5.49
CA GLN A 96 6.76 17.22 -6.54
C GLN A 96 5.38 16.68 -6.16
N ALA A 97 5.30 15.46 -5.60
CA ALA A 97 4.04 14.89 -5.13
C ALA A 97 3.38 15.79 -4.05
N VAL A 98 4.16 16.22 -3.06
CA VAL A 98 3.69 17.16 -2.03
C VAL A 98 3.24 18.48 -2.64
N SER A 99 3.99 19.01 -3.61
CA SER A 99 3.69 20.29 -4.23
C SER A 99 2.37 20.23 -5.02
N LEU A 100 2.18 19.21 -5.86
CA LEU A 100 0.94 19.00 -6.60
C LEU A 100 -0.27 18.87 -5.67
N LEU A 101 -0.18 18.00 -4.65
CA LEU A 101 -1.27 17.78 -3.70
C LEU A 101 -1.65 19.06 -2.95
N LYS A 102 -0.67 19.92 -2.61
CA LYS A 102 -0.93 21.22 -1.98
C LYS A 102 -1.57 22.21 -2.94
N THR A 103 -1.14 22.26 -4.20
CA THR A 103 -1.63 23.21 -5.22
C THR A 103 -3.06 22.96 -5.67
N PHE A 104 -3.53 21.71 -5.70
CA PHE A 104 -4.90 21.44 -6.13
C PHE A 104 -5.95 22.16 -5.27
N GLN A 105 -7.00 22.69 -5.89
CA GLN A 105 -8.06 23.43 -5.21
C GLN A 105 -9.33 22.60 -5.15
N ASN A 106 -10.18 22.87 -4.16
CA ASN A 106 -11.51 22.28 -3.95
C ASN A 106 -11.50 20.76 -3.75
N ALA A 107 -11.25 19.97 -4.80
CA ALA A 107 -11.28 18.52 -4.74
C ALA A 107 -10.08 17.89 -5.46
N VAL A 108 -9.67 16.73 -4.97
CA VAL A 108 -8.62 15.92 -5.57
C VAL A 108 -9.17 14.53 -5.87
N GLU A 109 -9.12 14.17 -7.15
CA GLU A 109 -9.43 12.85 -7.66
C GLU A 109 -8.16 12.03 -7.72
N LEU A 110 -8.07 11.01 -6.86
CA LEU A 110 -6.96 10.08 -6.82
C LEU A 110 -7.34 8.77 -7.49
N ILE A 111 -6.35 8.15 -8.12
CA ILE A 111 -6.36 6.73 -8.41
C ILE A 111 -5.32 6.09 -7.48
N ILE A 112 -5.76 5.12 -6.69
CA ILE A 112 -4.94 4.42 -5.72
C ILE A 112 -4.93 2.92 -5.99
N VAL A 113 -3.87 2.24 -5.55
CA VAL A 113 -3.78 0.78 -5.47
C VAL A 113 -3.80 0.37 -4.01
N ARG A 114 -4.76 -0.48 -3.64
CA ARG A 114 -4.92 -1.04 -2.30
C ARG A 114 -4.66 -2.54 -2.33
N GLU A 115 -3.93 -3.02 -1.34
CA GLU A 115 -3.74 -4.44 -1.13
C GLU A 115 -4.86 -4.99 -0.24
N VAL A 116 -5.56 -5.99 -0.74
CA VAL A 116 -6.62 -6.69 -0.03
C VAL A 116 -6.19 -8.13 0.22
N SER A 117 -6.33 -8.57 1.46
CA SER A 117 -6.19 -9.98 1.80
C SER A 117 -7.31 -10.76 1.13
N SER A 118 -6.93 -11.80 0.38
CA SER A 118 -7.87 -12.75 -0.23
C SER A 118 -8.65 -13.56 0.80
#